data_AF-A0A833H975-F1
#
_entry.id   AF-A0A833H975-F1
#
_cell.length_a   1.000
_cell.length_b   1.000
_cell.length_c   1.000
_cell.angle_alpha   90.00
_cell.angle_beta   90.00
_cell.angle_gamma   90.00
#
_symmetry.space_group_name_H-M   'P 1'
#
loop_
_entity.id
_entity.type
_entity.pdbx_description
1 polymer ?
#
loop_
_entity_poly.entity_id
_entity_poly.type
_entity_poly.pdbx_seq_one_letter_code
_entity_poly.pdbx_strand_id
1 'polypeptide(L)'
;MWPRPAKDKDADEAARPLAGSTKPQVPPRIKPVKRGRLTEDILLGLFGIALGLGSAFFPWYVFFNQEKFGIRAVKLDSEIQSVGGLSSSTPELTRIADPAEIKEITSLELDRLPTGTTPQGEKDEQATGSVPAIVEQPYPHQAVDFRVVHIENGRAMIEDESGLWIVQRGSTLPDMTTVTSIEQRAEGWVVVTSGKRVLTLTP
;
A
#
# COMPACT_ATOMS: atom_id res chain seq x y z
N MET A 1 -2.00 131.33 -3.29
CA MET A 1 -0.98 130.40 -3.79
C MET A 1 -0.91 129.26 -2.79
N TRP A 2 -1.54 128.13 -3.12
CA TRP A 2 -1.74 126.95 -2.26
C TRP A 2 -1.41 125.71 -3.11
N PRO A 3 -0.68 124.70 -2.58
CA PRO A 3 -0.34 123.51 -3.35
C PRO A 3 -1.54 122.57 -3.44
N ARG A 4 -1.81 122.07 -4.65
CA ARG A 4 -2.81 121.02 -4.90
C ARG A 4 -2.25 119.67 -4.44
N PRO A 5 -3.07 118.79 -3.83
CA PRO A 5 -2.64 117.45 -3.43
C PRO A 5 -2.38 116.56 -4.66
N ALA A 6 -1.34 115.75 -4.54
CA ALA A 6 -0.97 114.70 -5.48
C ALA A 6 -2.15 113.72 -5.67
N LYS A 7 -2.48 113.46 -6.93
CA LYS A 7 -3.50 112.51 -7.33
C LYS A 7 -2.84 111.14 -7.37
N ASP A 8 -3.15 110.29 -6.39
CA ASP A 8 -2.76 108.89 -6.37
C ASP A 8 -3.22 108.22 -7.68
N LYS A 9 -2.25 107.79 -8.48
CA LYS A 9 -2.44 107.09 -9.76
C LYS A 9 -1.81 105.70 -9.70
N ASP A 10 -1.95 105.02 -8.56
CA ASP A 10 -1.44 103.67 -8.38
C ASP A 10 -2.58 102.77 -7.87
N ALA A 11 -3.62 102.59 -8.70
CA ALA A 11 -4.70 101.64 -8.41
C ALA A 11 -5.22 100.93 -9.68
N ASP A 12 -4.43 100.88 -10.75
CA ASP A 12 -4.86 100.22 -12.00
C ASP A 12 -3.70 99.51 -12.74
N GLU A 13 -2.72 98.97 -12.01
CA GLU A 13 -1.74 98.02 -12.55
C GLU A 13 -1.92 96.63 -11.92
N ALA A 14 -3.12 96.08 -12.09
CA ALA A 14 -3.43 94.69 -11.77
C ALA A 14 -4.08 93.99 -12.98
N ALA A 15 -3.47 94.10 -14.16
CA ALA A 15 -3.90 93.33 -15.33
C ALA A 15 -2.75 93.09 -16.32
N ARG A 16 -1.69 92.41 -15.86
CA ARG A 16 -0.74 91.75 -16.77
C ARG A 16 -1.33 90.38 -17.14
N PRO A 17 -1.60 90.08 -18.42
CA PRO A 17 -1.99 88.72 -18.79
C PRO A 17 -0.76 87.80 -18.63
N LEU A 18 -0.83 86.91 -17.64
CA LEU A 18 0.06 85.76 -17.51
C LEU A 18 -0.16 84.85 -18.72
N ALA A 19 0.63 85.05 -19.78
CA ALA A 19 0.68 84.15 -20.93
C ALA A 19 1.48 82.88 -20.57
N GLY A 20 0.99 82.12 -19.60
CA GLY A 20 1.34 80.72 -19.40
C GLY A 20 0.43 79.88 -20.29
N SER A 21 0.90 79.52 -21.48
CA SER A 21 0.21 78.55 -22.34
C SER A 21 0.37 77.14 -21.75
N THR A 22 -0.32 76.86 -20.64
CA THR A 22 -0.52 75.48 -20.17
C THR A 22 -1.80 74.98 -20.83
N LYS A 23 -1.67 74.45 -22.05
CA LYS A 23 -2.71 73.59 -22.61
C LYS A 23 -2.92 72.45 -21.61
N PRO A 24 -4.16 72.11 -21.21
CA PRO A 24 -4.38 70.94 -20.38
C PRO A 24 -3.85 69.72 -21.16
N GLN A 25 -2.80 69.09 -20.63
CA GLN A 25 -2.35 67.80 -21.14
C GLN A 25 -3.48 66.81 -20.86
N VAL A 26 -4.25 66.49 -21.89
CA VAL A 26 -5.18 65.38 -21.87
C VAL A 26 -4.35 64.14 -21.53
N PRO A 27 -4.67 63.37 -20.47
CA PRO A 27 -3.92 62.17 -20.16
C PRO A 27 -3.92 61.26 -21.39
N PRO A 28 -2.81 60.57 -21.70
CA PRO A 28 -2.75 59.71 -22.87
C PRO A 28 -3.90 58.70 -22.75
N ARG A 29 -4.85 58.77 -23.70
CA ARG A 29 -5.95 57.82 -23.78
C ARG A 29 -5.33 56.46 -24.03
N ILE A 30 -5.25 55.64 -22.98
CA ILE A 30 -4.75 54.27 -23.05
C ILE A 30 -5.61 53.56 -24.10
N LYS A 31 -5.01 53.27 -25.26
CA LYS A 31 -5.70 52.52 -26.31
C LYS A 31 -6.01 51.14 -25.71
N PRO A 32 -7.26 50.64 -25.77
CA PRO A 32 -7.53 49.29 -25.32
C PRO A 32 -6.66 48.35 -26.18
N VAL A 33 -5.70 47.68 -25.54
CA VAL A 33 -4.97 46.60 -26.17
C VAL A 33 -6.02 45.59 -26.62
N LYS A 34 -6.18 45.43 -27.94
CA LYS A 34 -7.09 44.43 -28.50
C LYS A 34 -6.65 43.08 -27.93
N ARG A 35 -7.50 42.48 -27.08
CA ARG A 35 -7.23 41.19 -26.45
C ARG A 35 -7.29 40.10 -27.52
N GLY A 36 -6.13 39.75 -28.06
CA GLY A 36 -5.92 38.52 -28.84
C GLY A 36 -5.75 37.27 -27.96
N ARG A 37 -5.97 37.37 -26.63
CA ARG A 37 -5.69 36.30 -25.66
C ARG A 37 -6.90 35.44 -25.28
N LEU A 38 -8.10 35.77 -25.76
CA LEU A 38 -9.30 34.99 -25.43
C LEU A 38 -9.20 33.55 -25.95
N THR A 39 -8.59 33.34 -27.11
CA THR A 39 -8.41 32.00 -27.70
C THR A 39 -7.34 31.19 -26.97
N GLU A 40 -6.27 31.82 -26.49
CA GLU A 40 -5.19 31.16 -25.75
C GLU A 40 -5.67 30.67 -24.39
N ASP A 41 -6.41 31.51 -23.66
CA ASP A 41 -6.98 31.14 -22.36
C ASP A 41 -8.05 30.04 -22.51
N ILE A 42 -8.84 30.06 -23.60
CA ILE A 42 -9.80 29.00 -23.93
C ILE A 42 -9.11 27.69 -24.32
N LEU A 43 -8.02 27.75 -25.11
CA LEU A 43 -7.23 26.58 -25.48
C LEU A 43 -6.62 25.92 -24.22
N LEU A 44 -6.10 26.73 -23.31
CA LEU A 44 -5.56 26.24 -22.05
C LEU A 44 -6.65 25.61 -21.17
N GLY A 45 -7.83 26.23 -21.09
CA GLY A 45 -8.99 25.69 -20.38
C GLY A 45 -9.49 24.36 -20.96
N LEU A 46 -9.61 24.27 -22.29
CA LEU A 46 -9.99 23.05 -22.98
C LEU A 46 -8.96 21.93 -22.76
N PHE A 47 -7.67 22.25 -22.78
CA PHE A 47 -6.61 21.30 -22.51
C PHE A 47 -6.67 20.76 -21.06
N GLY A 48 -6.93 21.65 -20.09
CA GLY A 48 -7.12 21.25 -18.69
C GLY A 48 -8.34 20.34 -18.49
N ILE A 49 -9.47 20.65 -19.14
CA ILE A 49 -10.67 19.81 -19.10
C ILE A 49 -10.41 18.46 -19.75
N ALA A 50 -9.77 18.43 -20.91
CA ALA A 50 -9.41 17.19 -21.60
C ALA A 50 -8.46 16.32 -20.75
N LEU A 51 -7.44 16.93 -20.14
CA LEU A 51 -6.51 16.24 -19.24
C LEU A 51 -7.21 15.71 -17.99
N GLY A 52 -8.11 16.50 -17.38
CA GLY A 52 -8.88 16.11 -16.21
C GLY A 52 -9.82 14.94 -16.49
N LEU A 53 -10.55 14.97 -17.61
CA LEU A 53 -11.41 13.86 -18.03
C LEU A 53 -10.58 12.62 -18.38
N GLY A 54 -9.48 12.78 -19.10
CA GLY A 54 -8.55 11.69 -19.38
C GLY A 54 -8.04 11.03 -18.10
N SER A 55 -7.60 11.83 -17.13
CA SER A 55 -7.12 11.35 -15.83
C SER A 55 -8.21 10.67 -15.01
N ALA A 56 -9.45 11.15 -15.05
CA ALA A 56 -10.56 10.58 -14.27
C ALA A 56 -11.06 9.24 -14.86
N PHE A 57 -11.06 9.11 -16.19
CA PHE A 57 -11.47 7.87 -16.87
C PHE A 57 -10.31 6.86 -17.02
N PHE A 58 -9.06 7.29 -16.84
CA PHE A 58 -7.88 6.44 -16.99
C PHE A 58 -7.90 5.17 -16.12
N PRO A 59 -8.29 5.20 -14.83
CA PRO A 59 -8.33 4.00 -14.00
C PRO A 59 -9.30 2.94 -14.55
N TRP A 60 -10.44 3.37 -15.08
CA TRP A 60 -11.41 2.47 -15.72
C TRP A 60 -10.81 1.87 -17.00
N TYR A 61 -10.14 2.69 -17.83
CA TYR A 61 -9.44 2.20 -19.02
C TYR A 61 -8.38 1.12 -18.68
N VAL A 62 -7.58 1.32 -17.64
CA VAL A 62 -6.62 0.33 -17.15
C VAL A 62 -7.31 -0.97 -16.72
N PHE A 63 -8.46 -0.86 -16.04
CA PHE A 63 -9.23 -2.02 -15.60
C PHE A 63 -9.81 -2.85 -16.75
N PHE A 64 -10.19 -2.24 -17.88
CA PHE A 64 -10.69 -2.98 -19.06
C PHE A 64 -9.60 -3.45 -20.01
N ASN A 65 -8.41 -2.85 -19.98
CA ASN A 65 -7.24 -3.27 -20.78
C ASN A 65 -6.20 -4.01 -19.92
N GLN A 66 -6.65 -4.99 -19.14
CA GLN A 66 -5.77 -5.78 -18.28
C GLN A 66 -4.74 -6.58 -19.08
N GLU A 67 -4.97 -6.89 -20.36
CA GLU A 67 -3.94 -7.55 -21.17
C GLU A 67 -2.71 -6.67 -21.44
N LYS A 68 -2.87 -5.33 -21.36
CA LYS A 68 -1.79 -4.35 -21.59
C LYS A 68 -1.20 -3.80 -20.29
N PHE A 69 -2.05 -3.57 -19.31
CA PHE A 69 -1.71 -2.92 -18.04
C PHE A 69 -1.89 -3.81 -16.81
N GLY A 70 -2.58 -4.94 -16.96
CA GLY A 70 -2.60 -5.95 -15.91
C GLY A 70 -1.19 -6.44 -15.67
N ILE A 71 -0.93 -6.76 -14.41
CA ILE A 71 0.26 -7.48 -14.01
C ILE A 71 0.27 -8.70 -14.92
N ARG A 72 1.26 -8.81 -15.83
CA ARG A 72 1.51 -10.07 -16.50
C ARG A 72 1.75 -11.01 -15.35
N ALA A 73 0.75 -11.81 -14.99
CA ALA A 73 0.97 -12.99 -14.19
C ALA A 73 2.05 -13.69 -15.01
N VAL A 74 3.28 -13.60 -14.53
CA VAL A 74 4.38 -14.39 -15.05
C VAL A 74 3.77 -15.76 -15.06
N LYS A 75 3.46 -16.29 -16.25
CA LYS A 75 3.10 -17.68 -16.41
C LYS A 75 4.38 -18.38 -15.97
N LEU A 76 4.45 -18.65 -14.68
CA LEU A 76 5.32 -19.61 -14.05
C LEU A 76 4.87 -20.93 -14.66
N ASP A 77 5.37 -21.16 -15.87
CA ASP A 77 5.34 -22.47 -16.49
C ASP A 77 6.00 -23.40 -15.48
N SER A 78 5.30 -24.48 -15.20
CA SER A 78 5.32 -25.23 -13.96
C SER A 78 6.59 -26.08 -13.78
N GLU A 79 7.73 -25.44 -13.51
CA GLU A 79 8.94 -26.15 -13.06
C GLU A 79 9.83 -25.27 -12.19
N ILE A 80 9.30 -24.49 -11.24
CA ILE A 80 10.12 -24.06 -10.09
C ILE A 80 9.28 -24.18 -8.82
N GLN A 81 9.86 -24.94 -7.88
CA GLN A 81 9.42 -25.20 -6.52
C GLN A 81 8.77 -24.00 -5.83
N SER A 82 7.64 -24.30 -5.21
CA SER A 82 7.00 -23.52 -4.15
C SER A 82 8.03 -22.89 -3.20
N VAL A 83 8.19 -21.57 -3.29
CA VAL A 83 8.56 -20.72 -2.17
C VAL A 83 7.44 -19.71 -1.97
N GLY A 84 6.98 -19.63 -0.72
CA GLY A 84 5.66 -19.18 -0.33
C GLY A 84 5.34 -17.72 -0.63
N GLY A 85 4.04 -17.43 -0.56
CA GLY A 85 3.51 -16.09 -0.58
C GLY A 85 4.17 -15.22 0.48
N LEU A 86 4.65 -14.06 0.05
CA LEU A 86 4.95 -12.95 0.93
C LEU A 86 3.63 -12.36 1.44
N SER A 87 3.13 -12.97 2.50
CA SER A 87 2.36 -12.28 3.53
C SER A 87 2.72 -12.90 4.86
N SER A 88 3.83 -12.42 5.41
CA SER A 88 3.97 -12.25 6.85
C SER A 88 4.97 -11.12 7.07
N SER A 89 4.65 -10.28 8.06
CA SER A 89 5.44 -9.18 8.59
C SER A 89 6.73 -9.67 9.23
N THR A 90 7.61 -10.22 8.41
CA THR A 90 9.02 -10.43 8.73
C THR A 90 9.77 -9.35 7.98
N PRO A 91 10.62 -8.53 8.64
CA PRO A 91 11.54 -7.68 7.89
C PRO A 91 12.28 -8.60 6.93
N GLU A 92 12.13 -8.33 5.64
CA GLU A 92 12.91 -8.95 4.59
C GLU A 92 14.36 -8.76 5.02
N LEU A 93 14.98 -9.83 5.56
CA LEU A 93 16.42 -9.85 5.73
C LEU A 93 16.91 -9.82 4.29
N THR A 94 17.21 -8.62 3.79
CA THR A 94 17.97 -8.45 2.57
C THR A 94 19.19 -9.33 2.79
N ARG A 95 19.25 -10.47 2.08
CA ARG A 95 20.40 -11.35 2.10
C ARG A 95 21.47 -10.62 1.28
N ILE A 96 22.08 -9.61 1.90
CA ILE A 96 23.30 -8.97 1.44
C ILE A 96 24.40 -9.96 1.80
N ALA A 97 24.46 -11.06 1.06
CA ALA A 97 25.58 -11.97 1.11
C ALA A 97 25.59 -12.77 -0.19
N ASP A 98 26.56 -12.46 -1.04
CA ASP A 98 26.97 -13.36 -2.11
C ASP A 98 27.23 -14.76 -1.52
N PRO A 99 26.93 -15.85 -2.23
CA PRO A 99 27.17 -17.21 -1.74
C PRO A 99 28.64 -17.52 -1.39
N ALA A 100 29.58 -16.61 -1.69
CA ALA A 100 30.97 -16.64 -1.26
C ALA A 100 31.19 -16.25 0.23
N GLU A 101 30.24 -15.55 0.86
CA GLU A 101 30.32 -15.09 2.26
C GLU A 101 29.85 -16.15 3.28
N ILE A 102 29.23 -17.24 2.81
CA ILE A 102 28.84 -18.40 3.65
C ILE A 102 30.07 -19.09 4.27
N LYS A 103 31.27 -18.82 3.77
CA LYS A 103 32.51 -19.30 4.40
C LYS A 103 32.86 -18.50 5.67
N GLU A 104 32.35 -17.28 5.81
CA GLU A 104 32.68 -16.34 6.89
C GLU A 104 31.75 -16.47 8.12
N ILE A 105 30.60 -17.13 7.98
CA ILE A 105 29.78 -17.57 9.15
C ILE A 105 30.47 -18.65 9.99
N THR A 106 31.49 -19.34 9.45
CA THR A 106 32.34 -20.25 10.25
C THR A 106 33.29 -19.49 11.17
N SER A 107 33.56 -18.20 10.86
CA SER A 107 34.40 -17.30 11.67
C SER A 107 33.62 -16.45 12.67
N LEU A 108 32.28 -16.52 12.69
CA LEU A 108 31.55 -15.99 13.85
C LEU A 108 31.88 -16.86 15.06
N GLU A 109 32.33 -16.24 16.14
CA GLU A 109 32.58 -16.87 17.43
C GLU A 109 31.22 -17.23 18.06
N LEU A 110 30.61 -18.33 17.59
CA LEU A 110 29.41 -18.88 18.21
C LEU A 110 29.77 -19.36 19.61
N ASP A 111 28.99 -18.95 20.60
CA ASP A 111 29.08 -19.47 21.96
C ASP A 111 28.82 -20.98 21.94
N ARG A 112 29.89 -21.76 22.12
CA ARG A 112 29.86 -23.23 22.16
C ARG A 112 29.57 -23.75 23.57
N LEU A 113 29.21 -22.89 24.51
CA LEU A 113 28.84 -23.34 25.84
C LEU A 113 27.57 -24.20 25.77
N PRO A 114 27.64 -25.48 26.18
CA PRO A 114 26.48 -26.36 26.16
C PRO A 114 25.45 -25.84 27.17
N THR A 115 24.31 -25.37 26.68
CA THR A 115 23.21 -24.87 27.53
C THR A 115 22.34 -26.01 28.08
N GLY A 116 22.65 -27.26 27.72
CA GLY A 116 21.97 -28.46 28.20
C GLY A 116 22.82 -29.22 29.21
N THR A 117 22.26 -29.50 30.40
CA THR A 117 22.82 -30.47 31.33
C THR A 117 22.48 -31.88 30.85
N THR A 118 23.39 -32.52 30.11
CA THR A 118 23.30 -33.97 29.89
C THR A 118 23.81 -34.69 31.14
N PRO A 119 23.08 -35.66 31.71
CA PRO A 119 23.63 -36.47 32.79
C PRO A 119 24.88 -37.18 32.27
N GLN A 120 26.03 -36.87 32.88
CA GLN A 120 27.31 -37.43 32.48
C GLN A 120 27.59 -38.68 33.30
N GLY A 121 27.51 -39.82 32.62
CA GLY A 121 28.15 -41.06 33.04
C GLY A 121 27.37 -41.90 34.03
N GLU A 122 26.49 -42.75 33.52
CA GLU A 122 26.59 -44.17 33.85
C GLU A 122 26.14 -44.98 32.64
N LYS A 123 26.89 -46.06 32.39
CA LYS A 123 26.68 -46.96 31.27
C LYS A 123 25.54 -47.88 31.68
N ASP A 124 24.30 -47.39 31.60
CA ASP A 124 23.13 -48.19 31.95
C ASP A 124 22.86 -49.22 30.86
N GLU A 125 23.38 -50.43 31.07
CA GLU A 125 22.99 -51.65 30.35
C GLU A 125 21.54 -52.10 30.66
N GLN A 126 20.73 -51.24 31.28
CA GLN A 126 19.29 -51.40 31.46
C GLN A 126 18.52 -50.15 31.00
N ALA A 127 18.60 -49.82 29.71
CA ALA A 127 17.54 -49.03 29.06
C ALA A 127 16.31 -49.91 28.78
N THR A 128 15.79 -50.59 29.80
CA THR A 128 14.45 -51.17 29.81
C THR A 128 13.85 -50.81 31.15
N GLY A 129 13.22 -49.65 31.22
CA GLY A 129 12.40 -49.25 32.36
C GLY A 129 12.86 -47.97 33.04
N SER A 130 11.94 -47.01 33.06
CA SER A 130 11.87 -45.88 33.98
C SER A 130 12.98 -44.83 33.88
N VAL A 131 12.89 -44.00 32.84
CA VAL A 131 13.15 -42.57 33.00
C VAL A 131 12.26 -42.09 34.17
N PRO A 132 12.82 -41.55 35.26
CA PRO A 132 12.04 -41.14 36.42
C PRO A 132 11.07 -40.06 35.98
N ALA A 133 9.78 -40.40 35.95
CA ALA A 133 8.67 -39.54 35.58
C ALA A 133 9.03 -38.59 34.44
N ILE A 134 8.89 -39.06 33.20
CA ILE A 134 8.34 -38.18 32.15
C ILE A 134 7.09 -37.61 32.80
N VAL A 135 7.21 -36.41 33.37
CA VAL A 135 6.07 -35.61 33.77
C VAL A 135 5.27 -35.59 32.50
N GLU A 136 4.16 -36.31 32.51
CA GLU A 136 3.26 -36.44 31.39
C GLU A 136 2.69 -35.04 31.21
N GLN A 137 3.48 -34.18 30.56
CA GLN A 137 3.14 -32.81 30.32
C GLN A 137 1.95 -32.93 29.38
N PRO A 138 0.73 -32.60 29.84
CA PRO A 138 -0.42 -32.76 29.00
C PRO A 138 -0.18 -31.88 27.77
N TYR A 139 -0.21 -32.50 26.60
CA TYR A 139 -0.25 -31.73 25.37
C TYR A 139 -1.45 -30.79 25.47
N PRO A 140 -1.30 -29.51 25.13
CA PRO A 140 -2.45 -28.63 25.07
C PRO A 140 -3.44 -29.20 24.05
N HIS A 141 -4.55 -29.75 24.54
CA HIS A 141 -5.65 -30.23 23.71
C HIS A 141 -6.45 -29.03 23.23
N GLN A 142 -5.98 -28.37 22.18
CA GLN A 142 -6.84 -27.48 21.40
C GLN A 142 -7.39 -28.28 20.22
N ALA A 143 -8.50 -28.96 20.47
CA ALA A 143 -9.36 -29.41 19.38
C ALA A 143 -9.97 -28.15 18.77
N VAL A 144 -9.31 -27.61 17.74
CA VAL A 144 -9.82 -26.46 17.00
C VAL A 144 -11.03 -26.95 16.20
N ASP A 145 -12.18 -26.34 16.45
CA ASP A 145 -13.40 -26.63 15.69
C ASP A 145 -13.47 -25.68 14.49
N PHE A 146 -13.36 -26.27 13.30
CA PHE A 146 -13.43 -25.55 12.04
C PHE A 146 -14.86 -25.58 11.49
N ARG A 147 -15.31 -24.44 10.98
CA ARG A 147 -16.59 -24.31 10.29
C ARG A 147 -16.35 -23.89 8.86
N VAL A 148 -17.03 -24.54 7.91
CA VAL A 148 -16.94 -24.15 6.50
C VAL A 148 -17.97 -23.05 6.25
N VAL A 149 -17.50 -21.89 5.81
CA VAL A 149 -18.31 -20.70 5.54
C VAL A 149 -18.69 -20.62 4.07
N HIS A 150 -17.75 -20.88 3.17
CA HIS A 150 -18.01 -20.78 1.73
C HIS A 150 -17.08 -21.68 0.91
N ILE A 151 -17.56 -22.22 -0.20
CA ILE A 151 -16.75 -23.02 -1.12
C ILE A 151 -16.99 -22.54 -2.55
N GLU A 152 -15.91 -22.17 -3.24
CA GLU A 152 -15.96 -21.73 -4.63
C GLU A 152 -14.67 -22.10 -5.36
N ASN A 153 -14.78 -22.54 -6.62
CA ASN A 153 -13.64 -22.79 -7.51
C ASN A 153 -12.54 -23.69 -6.89
N GLY A 154 -12.92 -24.69 -6.09
CA GLY A 154 -11.98 -25.61 -5.43
C GLY A 154 -11.24 -25.02 -4.23
N ARG A 155 -11.69 -23.87 -3.71
CA ARG A 155 -11.21 -23.24 -2.49
C ARG A 155 -12.32 -23.23 -1.46
N ALA A 156 -11.96 -23.46 -0.20
CA ALA A 156 -12.87 -23.36 0.92
C ALA A 156 -12.44 -22.21 1.83
N MET A 157 -13.41 -21.43 2.29
CA MET A 157 -13.24 -20.50 3.39
C MET A 157 -13.74 -21.18 4.66
N ILE A 158 -12.85 -21.32 5.64
CA ILE A 158 -13.13 -21.91 6.94
C ILE A 158 -12.93 -20.87 8.04
N GLU A 159 -13.66 -21.02 9.13
CA GLU A 159 -13.59 -20.18 10.32
C GLU A 159 -13.19 -21.04 11.52
N ASP A 160 -12.31 -20.51 12.37
CA ASP A 160 -12.00 -21.02 13.70
C ASP A 160 -12.05 -19.88 14.74
N GLU A 161 -11.67 -20.16 16.00
CA GLU A 161 -11.62 -19.15 17.07
C GLU A 161 -10.60 -18.02 16.79
N SER A 162 -9.61 -18.25 15.93
CA SER A 162 -8.57 -17.28 15.60
C SER A 162 -8.92 -16.41 14.39
N GLY A 163 -9.85 -16.85 13.54
CA GLY A 163 -10.41 -16.07 12.45
C GLY A 163 -10.80 -16.89 11.22
N LEU A 164 -10.78 -16.22 10.06
CA LEU A 164 -11.13 -16.79 8.76
C LEU A 164 -9.88 -17.18 7.98
N TRP A 165 -9.92 -18.36 7.38
CA TRP A 165 -8.83 -18.94 6.60
C TRP A 165 -9.34 -19.37 5.23
N ILE A 166 -8.58 -19.06 4.18
CA ILE A 166 -8.84 -19.58 2.83
C ILE A 166 -7.91 -20.75 2.59
N VAL A 167 -8.48 -21.93 2.39
CA VAL A 167 -7.74 -23.19 2.21
C VAL A 167 -8.03 -23.83 0.86
N GLN A 168 -7.04 -24.53 0.33
CA GLN A 168 -7.14 -25.33 -0.89
C GLN A 168 -6.71 -26.77 -0.59
N ARG A 169 -6.92 -27.69 -1.54
CA ARG A 169 -6.37 -29.04 -1.42
C ARG A 169 -4.85 -28.98 -1.19
N GLY A 170 -4.38 -29.55 -0.10
CA GLY A 170 -2.98 -29.56 0.32
C GLY A 170 -2.59 -28.46 1.30
N SER A 171 -3.46 -27.49 1.59
CA SER A 171 -3.19 -26.45 2.60
C SER A 171 -3.15 -27.04 4.01
N THR A 172 -2.22 -26.55 4.83
CA THR A 172 -2.11 -26.89 6.25
C THR A 172 -3.02 -25.97 7.08
N LEU A 173 -3.81 -26.57 7.96
CA LEU A 173 -4.68 -25.88 8.91
C LEU A 173 -3.92 -25.52 10.20
N PRO A 174 -4.47 -24.62 11.03
CA PRO A 174 -3.90 -24.25 12.34
C PRO A 174 -3.69 -25.43 13.30
N ASP A 175 -4.44 -26.52 13.13
CA ASP A 175 -4.30 -27.78 13.88
C ASP A 175 -3.21 -28.72 13.31
N MET A 176 -2.39 -28.23 12.38
CA MET A 176 -1.37 -28.98 11.64
C MET A 176 -1.91 -30.09 10.74
N THR A 177 -3.23 -30.22 10.57
CA THR A 177 -3.81 -31.13 9.59
C THR A 177 -3.78 -30.53 8.20
N THR A 178 -3.94 -31.35 7.16
CA THR A 178 -3.91 -30.90 5.76
C THR A 178 -5.22 -31.21 5.05
N VAL A 179 -5.65 -30.32 4.16
CA VAL A 179 -6.84 -30.55 3.35
C VAL A 179 -6.56 -31.63 2.31
N THR A 180 -7.24 -32.77 2.41
CA THR A 180 -7.08 -33.89 1.48
C THR A 180 -7.95 -33.71 0.23
N SER A 181 -9.20 -33.26 0.39
CA SER A 181 -10.13 -33.06 -0.73
C SER A 181 -11.21 -32.04 -0.38
N ILE A 182 -11.72 -31.34 -1.40
CA ILE A 182 -12.92 -30.49 -1.32
C ILE A 182 -13.88 -31.05 -2.36
N GLU A 183 -14.99 -31.64 -1.90
CA GLU A 183 -15.91 -32.38 -2.75
C GLU A 183 -17.36 -32.02 -2.45
N GLN A 184 -18.21 -32.14 -3.47
CA GLN A 184 -19.65 -31.98 -3.33
C GLN A 184 -20.27 -33.36 -3.09
N ARG A 185 -20.83 -33.56 -1.90
CA ARG A 185 -21.60 -34.76 -1.55
C ARG A 185 -23.10 -34.47 -1.68
N ALA A 186 -23.92 -35.51 -1.54
CA ALA A 186 -25.37 -35.40 -1.64
C ALA A 186 -26.00 -34.36 -0.70
N GLU A 187 -25.37 -34.10 0.45
CA GLU A 187 -25.84 -33.16 1.47
C GLU A 187 -25.17 -31.78 1.43
N GLY A 188 -24.28 -31.52 0.47
CA GLY A 188 -23.62 -30.23 0.31
C GLY A 188 -22.12 -30.34 0.06
N TRP A 189 -21.46 -29.18 0.09
CA TRP A 189 -20.01 -29.11 -0.05
C TRP A 189 -19.32 -29.52 1.25
N VAL A 190 -18.26 -30.31 1.11
CA VAL A 190 -17.56 -30.96 2.22
C VAL A 190 -16.05 -30.85 2.03
N VAL A 191 -15.36 -30.50 3.11
CA VAL A 191 -13.89 -30.50 3.18
C VAL A 191 -13.43 -31.71 3.98
N VAL A 192 -12.56 -32.53 3.38
CA VAL A 192 -11.97 -33.71 4.03
C VAL A 192 -10.54 -33.38 4.43
N THR A 193 -10.23 -33.54 5.71
CA THR A 193 -8.89 -33.32 6.27
C THR A 193 -8.13 -34.62 6.48
N SER A 194 -6.80 -34.56 6.58
CA SER A 194 -5.93 -35.71 6.83
C SER A 194 -6.20 -36.38 8.18
N GLY A 195 -6.72 -35.62 9.15
CA GLY A 195 -7.24 -36.13 10.43
C GLY A 195 -8.53 -36.95 10.31
N LYS A 196 -8.99 -37.29 9.09
CA LYS A 196 -10.26 -37.96 8.79
C LYS A 196 -11.50 -37.19 9.27
N ARG A 197 -11.34 -35.89 9.55
CA ARG A 197 -12.45 -35.01 9.93
C ARG A 197 -13.10 -34.45 8.67
N VAL A 198 -14.42 -34.50 8.66
CA VAL A 198 -15.27 -34.11 7.54
C VAL A 198 -16.00 -32.84 7.96
N LEU A 199 -15.66 -31.72 7.34
CA LEU A 199 -16.25 -30.42 7.64
C LEU A 199 -17.35 -30.13 6.60
N THR A 200 -18.58 -29.93 7.07
CA THR A 200 -19.73 -29.64 6.21
C THR A 200 -19.97 -28.12 6.14
N LEU A 201 -20.40 -27.65 4.97
CA LEU A 201 -20.89 -26.28 4.81
C LEU A 201 -22.06 -26.03 5.79
N THR A 202 -21.90 -25.04 6.66
CA THR A 202 -23.01 -24.61 7.53
C THR A 202 -23.99 -23.77 6.68
N PRO A 203 -25.30 -24.05 6.72
CA PRO A 203 -26.30 -23.28 5.97
C PRO A 203 -26.48 -21.85 6.50
#